data_AF-A0A819LY57-F1
#
_entry.id   AF-A0A819LY57-F1
#
_cell.length_a   1.000
_cell.length_b   1.000
_cell.length_c   1.000
_cell.angle_alpha   90.00
_cell.angle_beta   90.00
_cell.angle_gamma   90.00
#
_symmetry.space_group_name_H-M   'P 1'
#
loop_
_entity.id
_entity.type
_entity.pdbx_description
1 polymer ?
#
loop_
_entity_poly.entity_id
_entity_poly.type
_entity_poly.pdbx_seq_one_letter_code
_entity_poly.pdbx_strand_id
1 'polypeptide(L)'
;MEQTKPQRRTIIFDYWNINKKKKLIEESKISSKKSVTLIEDFSNEIFYEIFNYLDVYYVYKAFYNLNIRLQNLLTNSTLPLKINISSMSKSIFQSYNRHIIMPNKHRIISLYLSNSFIVDIIFSPVRIASNFTRLETLIFNNIKSKYLINILNHLVSLPNLSSLIMIPIDCCRNPNEIYQHIFRLPVLKYCKISLKEYSDYYSLPIATNVISSIEHLVITHRFYLTNFNALLSYIPKIRRLTFHYLDGSHNKQLELFSCYSKHLTYVSINMRDINFDKFELMIKNLFHQLQILHITTNYDRTYFDANRWEQIILSSMPDLRIFDFQYINFIDNNNNNQLMYNSIVNQFCSSFWFQRKWFFGYQFYMEEYQKYVIFYSINPYRRK
;
A
#
# COMPACT_ATOMS: atom_id res chain seq x y z
N MET A 1 2.51 33.90 15.70
CA MET A 1 2.78 32.79 16.63
C MET A 1 2.77 31.51 15.81
N GLU A 2 3.95 31.02 15.46
CA GLU A 2 4.13 29.80 14.68
C GLU A 2 3.74 28.59 15.53
N GLN A 3 2.71 27.86 15.10
CA GLN A 3 2.28 26.62 15.75
C GLN A 3 2.63 25.44 14.85
N THR A 4 3.46 24.58 15.41
CA THR A 4 4.09 23.40 14.81
C THR A 4 3.07 22.30 14.50
N LYS A 5 3.19 21.72 13.30
CA LYS A 5 2.48 20.51 12.88
C LYS A 5 2.74 19.37 13.88
N PRO A 6 1.78 18.46 14.15
CA PRO A 6 2.08 17.24 14.87
C PRO A 6 2.98 16.35 13.99
N GLN A 7 4.28 16.37 14.29
CA GLN A 7 5.23 15.40 13.75
C GLN A 7 4.93 14.03 14.38
N ARG A 8 4.73 13.03 13.52
CA ARG A 8 4.88 11.63 13.90
C ARG A 8 6.26 11.47 14.55
N ARG A 9 6.33 10.81 15.70
CA ARG A 9 7.59 10.40 16.32
C ARG A 9 8.38 9.55 15.32
N THR A 10 9.31 10.18 14.62
CA THR A 10 10.46 9.52 14.03
C THR A 10 11.29 9.03 15.21
N ILE A 11 11.49 7.73 15.30
CA ILE A 11 12.55 7.17 16.16
C ILE A 11 13.85 7.63 15.50
N ILE A 12 14.39 8.74 16.01
CA ILE A 12 15.74 9.19 15.72
C ILE A 12 16.63 8.24 16.52
N PHE A 13 17.38 7.40 15.81
CA PHE A 13 18.52 6.73 16.43
C PHE A 13 19.56 7.82 16.74
N ASP A 14 19.81 8.04 18.01
CA ASP A 14 20.88 8.92 18.47
C ASP A 14 22.21 8.40 17.90
N TYR A 15 22.79 9.18 16.99
CA TYR A 15 24.13 8.98 16.50
C TYR A 15 25.10 8.99 17.69
N TRP A 16 25.89 7.93 17.80
CA TRP A 16 27.00 7.86 18.75
C TRP A 16 27.92 9.07 18.57
N ASN A 17 27.97 9.88 19.62
CA ASN A 17 28.79 11.08 19.71
C ASN A 17 30.24 10.64 20.03
N ILE A 18 31.02 10.31 19.01
CA ILE A 18 32.45 10.05 19.17
C ILE A 18 33.15 11.40 19.28
N ASN A 19 33.25 11.94 20.50
CA ASN A 19 34.32 12.88 20.86
C ASN A 19 34.42 13.10 22.38
N LYS A 20 35.67 13.06 22.87
CA LYS A 20 36.21 13.27 24.24
C LYS A 20 36.27 11.98 25.09
N LYS A 21 37.41 11.53 25.64
CA LYS A 21 38.60 12.23 26.16
C LYS A 21 39.89 11.40 26.00
N LYS A 22 41.00 12.07 25.69
CA LYS A 22 42.38 11.65 26.05
C LYS A 22 42.64 11.99 27.53
N LYS A 23 43.16 11.04 28.32
CA LYS A 23 44.41 11.20 29.10
C LYS A 23 44.81 9.90 29.83
N LEU A 24 46.04 9.47 29.53
CA LEU A 24 47.07 8.89 30.40
C LEU A 24 46.70 7.75 31.38
N ILE A 25 47.16 6.54 31.05
CA ILE A 25 47.99 5.74 31.97
C ILE A 25 49.16 5.20 31.14
N GLU A 26 50.36 5.62 31.52
CA GLU A 26 51.64 5.06 31.07
C GLU A 26 51.97 3.81 31.91
N GLU A 27 52.54 2.84 31.21
CA GLU A 27 53.43 1.77 31.71
C GLU A 27 52.87 0.65 32.59
N SER A 28 52.55 -0.47 31.92
CA SER A 28 53.23 -1.72 32.26
C SER A 28 53.41 -2.59 31.00
N LYS A 29 54.68 -2.93 30.73
CA LYS A 29 55.12 -3.81 29.66
C LYS A 29 54.58 -5.22 29.91
N ILE A 30 53.46 -5.55 29.30
CA ILE A 30 53.08 -6.94 28.99
C ILE A 30 52.77 -6.98 27.50
N SER A 31 53.56 -7.74 26.76
CA SER A 31 53.36 -8.10 25.36
C SER A 31 52.05 -8.89 25.22
N SER A 32 50.91 -8.21 25.31
CA SER A 32 49.63 -8.72 24.81
C SER A 32 49.60 -8.39 23.32
N LYS A 33 49.68 -9.42 22.47
CA LYS A 33 49.31 -9.28 21.07
C LYS A 33 47.89 -8.69 21.07
N LYS A 34 47.73 -7.43 20.70
CA LYS A 34 46.39 -6.88 20.42
C LYS A 34 45.77 -7.79 19.38
N SER A 35 44.75 -8.56 19.78
CA SER A 35 43.96 -9.34 18.84
C SER A 35 43.26 -8.34 17.93
N VAL A 36 43.80 -8.10 16.76
CA VAL A 36 43.10 -7.35 15.72
C VAL A 36 42.00 -8.28 15.25
N THR A 37 40.76 -7.99 15.63
CA THR A 37 39.58 -8.66 15.09
C THR A 37 39.44 -8.25 13.62
N LEU A 38 39.46 -9.22 12.73
CA LEU A 38 39.23 -9.01 11.30
C LEU A 38 37.74 -9.20 10.99
N ILE A 39 37.22 -8.53 9.97
CA ILE A 39 35.83 -8.73 9.52
C ILE A 39 35.64 -10.18 9.05
N GLU A 40 36.71 -10.77 8.52
CA GLU A 40 36.80 -12.16 8.12
C GLU A 40 36.61 -13.14 9.29
N ASP A 41 36.79 -12.71 10.54
CA ASP A 41 36.55 -13.56 11.72
C ASP A 41 35.07 -13.68 12.07
N PHE A 42 34.19 -12.86 11.46
CA PHE A 42 32.76 -12.97 11.67
C PHE A 42 32.21 -14.29 11.14
N SER A 43 31.21 -14.83 11.85
CA SER A 43 30.50 -16.04 11.44
C SER A 43 29.62 -15.77 10.21
N ASN A 44 29.22 -16.84 9.52
CA ASN A 44 28.38 -16.73 8.33
C ASN A 44 27.01 -16.11 8.66
N GLU A 45 26.49 -16.40 9.86
CA GLU A 45 25.22 -15.88 10.37
C GLU A 45 25.25 -14.34 10.47
N ILE A 46 26.37 -13.77 10.93
CA ILE A 46 26.54 -12.31 10.99
C ILE A 46 26.54 -11.71 9.58
N PHE A 47 27.22 -12.34 8.62
CA PHE A 47 27.16 -11.86 7.22
C PHE A 47 25.76 -11.95 6.64
N TYR A 48 25.02 -13.02 6.92
CA TYR A 48 23.64 -13.15 6.48
C TYR A 48 22.72 -12.10 7.10
N GLU A 49 22.91 -11.78 8.37
CA GLU A 49 22.20 -10.68 9.02
C GLU A 49 22.54 -9.34 8.36
N ILE A 50 23.82 -9.04 8.11
CA ILE A 50 24.24 -7.83 7.38
C ILE A 50 23.60 -7.78 6.00
N PHE A 51 23.61 -8.88 5.25
CA PHE A 51 23.05 -8.95 3.90
C PHE A 51 21.54 -8.72 3.88
N ASN A 52 20.81 -9.04 4.97
CA ASN A 52 19.38 -8.75 5.07
C ASN A 52 19.06 -7.25 5.13
N TYR A 53 20.01 -6.41 5.57
CA TYR A 53 19.84 -4.96 5.63
C TYR A 53 20.29 -4.23 4.36
N LEU A 54 20.93 -4.91 3.42
CA LEU A 54 21.53 -4.32 2.22
C LEU A 54 20.84 -4.81 0.94
N ASP A 55 20.84 -3.97 -0.11
CA ASP A 55 20.41 -4.44 -1.42
C ASP A 55 21.40 -5.47 -1.98
N VAL A 56 20.88 -6.55 -2.56
CA VAL A 56 21.68 -7.66 -3.11
C VAL A 56 22.72 -7.17 -4.11
N TYR A 57 22.43 -6.13 -4.88
CA TYR A 57 23.41 -5.52 -5.77
C TYR A 57 24.65 -5.01 -5.03
N TYR A 58 24.45 -4.25 -3.96
CA TYR A 58 25.57 -3.72 -3.16
C TYR A 58 26.29 -4.82 -2.41
N VAL A 59 25.57 -5.84 -1.94
CA VAL A 59 26.16 -7.03 -1.31
C VAL A 59 27.11 -7.72 -2.29
N TYR A 60 26.64 -8.05 -3.50
CA TYR A 60 27.50 -8.69 -4.49
C TYR A 60 28.67 -7.78 -4.90
N LYS A 61 28.42 -6.50 -5.12
CA LYS A 61 29.48 -5.56 -5.51
C LYS A 61 30.57 -5.43 -4.43
N ALA A 62 30.19 -5.42 -3.16
CA ALA A 62 31.10 -5.22 -2.05
C ALA A 62 31.81 -6.51 -1.62
N PHE A 63 31.12 -7.66 -1.59
CA PHE A 63 31.63 -8.87 -0.92
C PHE A 63 32.06 -9.99 -1.88
N TYR A 64 31.58 -10.03 -3.13
CA TYR A 64 31.78 -11.17 -4.03
C TYR A 64 33.25 -11.45 -4.37
N ASN A 65 34.06 -10.39 -4.54
CA ASN A 65 35.47 -10.49 -4.93
C ASN A 65 36.44 -10.38 -3.75
N LEU A 66 35.96 -10.37 -2.50
CA LEU A 66 36.84 -10.18 -1.33
C LEU A 66 37.61 -11.46 -0.97
N ASN A 67 36.93 -12.60 -0.91
CA ASN A 67 37.55 -13.91 -0.72
C ASN A 67 36.57 -15.05 -1.07
N ILE A 68 37.10 -16.27 -1.20
CA ILE A 68 36.36 -17.48 -1.57
C ILE A 68 35.21 -17.78 -0.60
N ARG A 69 35.40 -17.52 0.71
CA ARG A 69 34.36 -17.76 1.71
C ARG A 69 33.14 -16.87 1.45
N LEU A 70 33.35 -15.56 1.29
CA LEU A 70 32.29 -14.60 0.99
C LEU A 70 31.64 -14.85 -0.37
N GLN A 71 32.42 -15.24 -1.37
CA GLN A 71 31.89 -15.65 -2.67
C GLN A 71 30.94 -16.84 -2.53
N ASN A 72 31.33 -17.87 -1.77
CA ASN A 72 30.51 -19.04 -1.50
C ASN A 72 29.23 -18.70 -0.73
N LEU A 73 29.27 -17.74 0.20
CA LEU A 73 28.07 -17.25 0.91
C LEU A 73 27.07 -16.59 -0.04
N LEU A 74 27.51 -16.06 -1.18
CA LEU A 74 26.60 -15.44 -2.15
C LEU A 74 26.08 -16.45 -3.17
N THR A 75 26.95 -17.30 -3.71
CA THR A 75 26.59 -18.25 -4.78
C THR A 75 25.83 -19.46 -4.25
N ASN A 76 26.24 -20.03 -3.11
CA ASN A 76 25.74 -21.32 -2.63
C ASN A 76 24.72 -21.21 -1.48
N SER A 77 24.36 -19.99 -1.09
CA SER A 77 23.38 -19.76 -0.03
C SER A 77 21.96 -20.19 -0.43
N THR A 78 21.14 -20.61 0.52
CA THR A 78 19.71 -20.88 0.28
C THR A 78 18.82 -19.67 0.61
N LEU A 79 19.45 -18.55 1.00
CA LEU A 79 18.74 -17.38 1.48
C LEU A 79 17.86 -16.74 0.39
N PRO A 80 16.66 -16.30 0.76
CA PRO A 80 15.77 -15.63 -0.17
C PRO A 80 16.37 -14.29 -0.61
N LEU A 81 16.31 -14.02 -1.92
CA LEU A 81 16.81 -12.76 -2.47
C LEU A 81 15.67 -11.78 -2.74
N LYS A 82 15.90 -10.52 -2.35
CA LYS A 82 15.07 -9.37 -2.72
C LYS A 82 15.91 -8.48 -3.63
N ILE A 83 15.47 -8.31 -4.87
CA ILE A 83 16.24 -7.59 -5.88
C ILE A 83 15.53 -6.29 -6.21
N ASN A 84 16.24 -5.17 -6.08
CA ASN A 84 15.79 -3.88 -6.59
C ASN A 84 16.73 -3.37 -7.67
N ILE A 85 16.22 -3.29 -8.90
CA ILE A 85 16.98 -2.78 -10.05
C ILE A 85 16.44 -1.43 -10.55
N SER A 86 15.71 -0.70 -9.69
CA SER A 86 15.02 0.52 -10.09
C SER A 86 15.93 1.66 -10.56
N SER A 87 17.17 1.70 -10.05
CA SER A 87 18.15 2.75 -10.31
C SER A 87 19.25 2.32 -11.27
N MET A 88 19.20 1.09 -11.82
CA MET A 88 20.27 0.55 -12.65
C MET A 88 20.22 1.05 -14.09
N SER A 89 21.38 1.43 -14.63
CA SER A 89 21.54 1.67 -16.06
C SER A 89 21.47 0.35 -16.86
N LYS A 90 21.19 0.43 -18.16
CA LYS A 90 21.10 -0.74 -19.05
C LYS A 90 22.37 -1.59 -19.05
N SER A 91 23.56 -0.97 -19.06
CA SER A 91 24.84 -1.68 -19.10
C SER A 91 25.12 -2.44 -17.78
N ILE A 92 24.88 -1.79 -16.64
CA ILE A 92 25.01 -2.42 -15.32
C ILE A 92 24.01 -3.58 -15.21
N PHE A 93 22.77 -3.36 -15.64
CA PHE A 93 21.73 -4.38 -15.60
C PHE A 93 22.10 -5.63 -16.41
N GLN A 94 22.67 -5.50 -17.61
CA GLN A 94 23.04 -6.67 -18.42
C GLN A 94 24.04 -7.57 -17.70
N SER A 95 25.08 -6.98 -17.09
CA SER A 95 26.05 -7.73 -16.31
C SER A 95 25.41 -8.35 -15.06
N TYR A 96 24.61 -7.56 -14.32
CA TYR A 96 23.92 -8.01 -13.12
C TYR A 96 22.93 -9.14 -13.39
N ASN A 97 22.17 -9.04 -14.49
CA ASN A 97 21.21 -10.06 -14.90
C ASN A 97 21.91 -11.38 -15.20
N ARG A 98 23.00 -11.35 -15.96
CA ARG A 98 23.75 -12.55 -16.36
C ARG A 98 24.40 -13.27 -15.18
N HIS A 99 25.01 -12.52 -14.26
CA HIS A 99 25.84 -13.11 -13.21
C HIS A 99 25.11 -13.30 -11.88
N ILE A 100 24.00 -12.58 -11.64
CA ILE A 100 23.35 -12.55 -10.32
C ILE A 100 21.88 -12.95 -10.43
N ILE A 101 21.07 -12.29 -11.26
CA ILE A 101 19.63 -12.60 -11.34
C ILE A 101 19.39 -14.00 -11.90
N MET A 102 19.91 -14.28 -13.10
CA MET A 102 19.61 -15.53 -13.82
C MET A 102 20.11 -16.79 -13.08
N PRO A 103 21.31 -16.82 -12.49
CA PRO A 103 21.76 -17.97 -11.70
C PRO A 103 20.93 -18.18 -10.42
N ASN A 104 20.42 -17.10 -9.82
CA ASN A 104 19.70 -17.13 -8.55
C ASN A 104 18.17 -17.05 -8.69
N LYS A 105 17.59 -17.15 -9.90
CA LYS A 105 16.14 -16.99 -10.14
C LYS A 105 15.24 -17.86 -9.26
N HIS A 106 15.70 -19.05 -8.91
CA HIS A 106 14.98 -20.02 -8.06
C HIS A 106 14.84 -19.56 -6.59
N ARG A 107 15.67 -18.62 -6.11
CA ARG A 107 15.63 -18.11 -4.72
C ARG A 107 15.15 -16.66 -4.62
N ILE A 108 14.85 -15.99 -5.73
CA ILE A 108 14.32 -14.63 -5.73
C ILE A 108 12.88 -14.67 -5.25
N ILE A 109 12.59 -14.00 -4.13
CA ILE A 109 11.25 -13.90 -3.55
C ILE A 109 10.57 -12.57 -3.88
N SER A 110 11.35 -11.53 -4.16
CA SER A 110 10.85 -10.19 -4.46
C SER A 110 11.67 -9.54 -5.55
N LEU A 111 11.00 -8.91 -6.50
CA LEU A 111 11.63 -8.20 -7.60
C LEU A 111 10.99 -6.81 -7.80
N TYR A 112 11.81 -5.77 -7.77
CA TYR A 112 11.39 -4.39 -8.04
C TYR A 112 11.99 -3.91 -9.36
N LEU A 113 11.12 -3.52 -10.29
CA LEU A 113 11.43 -3.15 -11.66
C LEU A 113 10.93 -1.74 -11.95
N SER A 114 11.81 -0.87 -12.49
CA SER A 114 11.45 0.50 -12.85
C SER A 114 11.41 0.79 -14.36
N ASN A 115 11.85 -0.17 -15.18
CA ASN A 115 12.14 0.07 -16.59
C ASN A 115 11.55 -1.01 -17.47
N SER A 116 10.88 -0.62 -18.56
CA SER A 116 10.13 -1.57 -19.39
C SER A 116 11.03 -2.59 -20.10
N PHE A 117 12.20 -2.18 -20.62
CA PHE A 117 13.09 -3.10 -21.35
C PHE A 117 13.63 -4.22 -20.45
N ILE A 118 13.74 -3.96 -19.14
CA ILE A 118 14.22 -4.93 -18.16
C ILE A 118 13.19 -6.06 -18.00
N VAL A 119 11.90 -5.71 -18.04
CA VAL A 119 10.83 -6.68 -17.84
C VAL A 119 10.83 -7.72 -18.96
N ASP A 120 10.98 -7.28 -20.21
CA ASP A 120 11.07 -8.16 -21.36
C ASP A 120 12.31 -9.08 -21.25
N ILE A 121 13.46 -8.56 -20.80
CA ILE A 121 14.68 -9.38 -20.65
C ILE A 121 14.55 -10.43 -19.55
N ILE A 122 13.81 -10.13 -18.47
CA ILE A 122 13.67 -11.04 -17.32
C ILE A 122 12.60 -12.11 -17.57
N PHE A 123 11.48 -11.74 -18.18
CA PHE A 123 10.30 -12.60 -18.27
C PHE A 123 10.03 -13.16 -19.67
N SER A 124 10.73 -12.69 -20.72
CA SER A 124 10.59 -13.22 -22.08
C SER A 124 11.75 -14.16 -22.45
N PRO A 125 11.46 -15.36 -23.00
CA PRO A 125 10.13 -15.96 -23.18
C PRO A 125 9.50 -16.41 -21.86
N VAL A 126 8.20 -16.73 -21.87
CA VAL A 126 7.43 -17.21 -20.70
C VAL A 126 8.13 -18.33 -19.93
N ARG A 127 8.88 -19.20 -20.62
CA ARG A 127 9.68 -20.29 -20.00
C ARG A 127 10.76 -19.78 -19.04
N ILE A 128 11.26 -18.55 -19.20
CA ILE A 128 12.18 -17.92 -18.26
C ILE A 128 11.41 -17.48 -17.01
N ALA A 129 10.24 -16.85 -17.19
CA ALA A 129 9.38 -16.43 -16.09
C ALA A 129 9.03 -17.58 -15.15
N SER A 130 8.63 -18.75 -15.68
CA SER A 130 8.28 -19.93 -14.87
C SER A 130 9.43 -20.46 -13.99
N ASN A 131 10.68 -20.08 -14.26
CA ASN A 131 11.83 -20.49 -13.43
C ASN A 131 11.98 -19.66 -12.14
N PHE A 132 11.23 -18.57 -12.01
CA PHE A 132 11.14 -17.79 -10.78
C PHE A 132 10.19 -18.49 -9.80
N THR A 133 10.54 -19.72 -9.43
CA THR A 133 9.67 -20.65 -8.70
C THR A 133 9.30 -20.17 -7.30
N ARG A 134 10.09 -19.27 -6.70
CA ARG A 134 9.84 -18.70 -5.36
C ARG A 134 9.42 -17.23 -5.40
N LEU A 135 9.19 -16.65 -6.57
CA LEU A 135 8.85 -15.22 -6.66
C LEU A 135 7.44 -14.98 -6.13
N GLU A 136 7.37 -14.25 -5.02
CA GLU A 136 6.13 -13.94 -4.30
C GLU A 136 5.67 -12.52 -4.54
N THR A 137 6.60 -11.57 -4.63
CA THR A 137 6.30 -10.14 -4.75
C THR A 137 6.92 -9.54 -6.01
N LEU A 138 6.11 -8.86 -6.80
CA LEU A 138 6.56 -8.12 -7.98
C LEU A 138 6.09 -6.67 -7.93
N ILE A 139 7.04 -5.76 -8.11
CA ILE A 139 6.78 -4.32 -8.06
C ILE A 139 7.21 -3.72 -9.38
N PHE A 140 6.24 -3.16 -10.10
CA PHE A 140 6.44 -2.36 -11.30
C PHE A 140 6.22 -0.90 -10.96
N ASN A 141 7.28 -0.11 -11.00
CA ASN A 141 7.19 1.33 -10.84
C ASN A 141 7.68 2.02 -12.12
N ASN A 142 7.16 3.19 -12.46
CA ASN A 142 7.63 3.98 -13.60
C ASN A 142 7.70 3.25 -14.96
N ILE A 143 6.95 2.16 -15.15
CA ILE A 143 6.86 1.43 -16.43
C ILE A 143 5.74 2.04 -17.27
N LYS A 144 5.95 2.15 -18.59
CA LYS A 144 4.90 2.65 -19.49
C LYS A 144 3.75 1.64 -19.58
N SER A 145 2.53 2.14 -19.44
CA SER A 145 1.27 1.39 -19.39
C SER A 145 1.08 0.45 -20.59
N LYS A 146 1.54 0.86 -21.78
CA LYS A 146 1.48 0.05 -23.01
C LYS A 146 2.19 -1.30 -22.93
N TYR A 147 3.12 -1.49 -22.00
CA TYR A 147 3.83 -2.77 -21.81
C TYR A 147 3.16 -3.67 -20.78
N LEU A 148 2.27 -3.14 -19.93
CA LEU A 148 1.73 -3.87 -18.77
C LEU A 148 0.94 -5.11 -19.18
N ILE A 149 0.20 -5.07 -20.29
CA ILE A 149 -0.59 -6.23 -20.76
C ILE A 149 0.33 -7.40 -21.11
N ASN A 150 1.37 -7.17 -21.90
CA ASN A 150 2.35 -8.20 -22.25
C ASN A 150 3.03 -8.76 -21.00
N ILE A 151 3.39 -7.88 -20.07
CA ILE A 151 3.99 -8.26 -18.80
C ILE A 151 3.04 -9.17 -18.01
N LEU A 152 1.78 -8.78 -17.83
CA LEU A 152 0.77 -9.54 -17.11
C LEU A 152 0.54 -10.92 -17.71
N ASN A 153 0.61 -11.06 -19.04
CA ASN A 153 0.53 -12.36 -19.72
C ASN A 153 1.67 -13.30 -19.31
N HIS A 154 2.88 -12.79 -19.06
CA HIS A 154 3.98 -13.60 -18.55
C HIS A 154 3.77 -14.03 -17.10
N LEU A 155 3.10 -13.19 -16.28
CA LEU A 155 2.94 -13.45 -14.85
C LEU A 155 1.99 -14.61 -14.53
N VAL A 156 1.10 -14.97 -15.46
CA VAL A 156 0.20 -16.13 -15.30
C VAL A 156 0.98 -17.42 -15.00
N SER A 157 2.21 -17.53 -15.50
CA SER A 157 3.09 -18.69 -15.32
C SER A 157 3.81 -18.75 -13.97
N LEU A 158 3.67 -17.73 -13.12
CA LEU A 158 4.39 -17.64 -11.85
C LEU A 158 3.60 -18.33 -10.73
N PRO A 159 4.09 -19.47 -10.20
CA PRO A 159 3.28 -20.32 -9.33
C PRO A 159 3.02 -19.73 -7.94
N ASN A 160 3.87 -18.80 -7.49
CA ASN A 160 3.85 -18.27 -6.12
C ASN A 160 3.62 -16.76 -6.05
N LEU A 161 3.28 -16.10 -7.17
CA LEU A 161 3.11 -14.65 -7.21
C LEU A 161 1.86 -14.21 -6.43
N SER A 162 2.05 -13.93 -5.14
CA SER A 162 0.98 -13.58 -4.21
C SER A 162 0.77 -12.07 -4.08
N SER A 163 1.75 -11.25 -4.47
CA SER A 163 1.71 -9.80 -4.34
C SER A 163 2.17 -9.07 -5.62
N LEU A 164 1.35 -8.15 -6.11
CA LEU A 164 1.63 -7.34 -7.29
C LEU A 164 1.38 -5.86 -6.98
N ILE A 165 2.37 -5.02 -7.27
CA ILE A 165 2.27 -3.56 -7.17
C ILE A 165 2.57 -2.94 -8.53
N MET A 166 1.66 -2.13 -9.06
CA MET A 166 1.82 -1.47 -10.35
C MET A 166 1.57 0.03 -10.26
N ILE A 167 2.60 0.80 -10.61
CA ILE A 167 2.61 2.25 -10.61
C ILE A 167 3.22 2.71 -11.94
N PRO A 168 2.45 2.71 -13.06
CA PRO A 168 2.94 3.17 -14.33
C PRO A 168 3.34 4.66 -14.34
N ILE A 169 4.26 5.02 -15.24
CA ILE A 169 4.74 6.41 -15.37
C ILE A 169 3.75 7.33 -16.09
N ASP A 170 3.03 6.79 -17.07
CA ASP A 170 2.17 7.49 -18.02
C ASP A 170 0.68 7.22 -17.78
N CYS A 171 -0.16 7.94 -18.51
CA CYS A 171 -1.60 7.72 -18.49
C CYS A 171 -1.96 6.43 -19.23
N CYS A 172 -2.79 5.60 -18.61
CA CYS A 172 -3.31 4.38 -19.19
C CYS A 172 -4.50 4.69 -20.11
N ARG A 173 -4.43 4.22 -21.36
CA ARG A 173 -5.53 4.36 -22.32
C ARG A 173 -6.67 3.37 -22.09
N ASN A 174 -6.36 2.18 -21.58
CA ASN A 174 -7.33 1.10 -21.40
C ASN A 174 -7.18 0.44 -20.01
N PRO A 175 -7.66 1.10 -18.94
CA PRO A 175 -7.56 0.56 -17.58
C PRO A 175 -8.32 -0.77 -17.43
N ASN A 176 -9.44 -0.94 -18.15
CA ASN A 176 -10.27 -2.13 -18.11
C ASN A 176 -9.51 -3.41 -18.46
N GLU A 177 -8.73 -3.35 -19.55
CA GLU A 177 -7.94 -4.49 -20.01
C GLU A 177 -6.87 -4.88 -18.99
N ILE A 178 -6.22 -3.89 -18.36
CA ILE A 178 -5.25 -4.14 -17.29
C ILE A 178 -5.93 -4.84 -16.10
N TYR A 179 -7.08 -4.34 -15.65
CA TYR A 179 -7.83 -4.97 -14.56
C TYR A 179 -8.21 -6.42 -14.86
N GLN A 180 -8.75 -6.68 -16.05
CA GLN A 180 -9.12 -8.04 -16.47
C GLN A 180 -7.92 -9.01 -16.45
N HIS A 181 -6.74 -8.56 -16.88
CA HIS A 181 -5.54 -9.38 -16.83
C HIS A 181 -5.05 -9.63 -15.40
N ILE A 182 -5.09 -8.62 -14.53
CA ILE A 182 -4.75 -8.78 -13.10
C ILE A 182 -5.66 -9.81 -12.43
N PHE A 183 -6.97 -9.71 -12.66
CA PHE A 183 -7.96 -10.58 -12.00
C PHE A 183 -7.92 -12.03 -12.50
N ARG A 184 -7.20 -12.31 -13.58
CA ARG A 184 -6.93 -13.66 -14.09
C ARG A 184 -5.66 -14.29 -13.49
N LEU A 185 -4.90 -13.57 -12.68
CA LEU A 185 -3.71 -14.11 -12.03
C LEU A 185 -4.12 -15.10 -10.91
N PRO A 186 -3.77 -16.39 -11.02
CA PRO A 186 -4.48 -17.46 -10.30
C PRO A 186 -4.17 -17.53 -8.79
N VAL A 187 -3.01 -17.00 -8.38
CA VAL A 187 -2.50 -17.09 -7.00
C VAL A 187 -2.30 -15.71 -6.35
N LEU A 188 -2.68 -14.64 -7.05
CA LEU A 188 -2.51 -13.27 -6.58
C LEU A 188 -3.47 -12.97 -5.42
N LYS A 189 -2.92 -12.66 -4.24
CA LYS A 189 -3.70 -12.34 -3.03
C LYS A 189 -3.75 -10.84 -2.74
N TYR A 190 -2.65 -10.13 -3.01
CA TYR A 190 -2.52 -8.69 -2.80
C TYR A 190 -2.24 -7.99 -4.13
N CYS A 191 -3.04 -6.95 -4.43
CA CYS A 191 -2.82 -6.09 -5.58
C CYS A 191 -2.89 -4.61 -5.17
N LYS A 192 -1.89 -3.83 -5.58
CA LYS A 192 -1.92 -2.37 -5.51
C LYS A 192 -1.73 -1.78 -6.90
N ILE A 193 -2.61 -0.87 -7.30
CA ILE A 193 -2.58 -0.29 -8.65
C ILE A 193 -2.82 1.23 -8.65
N SER A 194 -1.99 1.93 -9.41
CA SER A 194 -2.02 3.40 -9.58
C SER A 194 -2.00 3.79 -11.04
N LEU A 195 -3.14 3.72 -11.74
CA LEU A 195 -3.22 4.14 -13.14
C LEU A 195 -3.45 5.65 -13.20
N LYS A 196 -2.59 6.39 -13.88
CA LYS A 196 -2.95 7.76 -14.27
C LYS A 196 -3.99 7.64 -15.37
N GLU A 197 -5.10 8.34 -15.26
CA GLU A 197 -6.18 8.24 -16.24
C GLU A 197 -6.03 9.35 -17.29
N TYR A 198 -6.39 9.03 -18.54
CA TYR A 198 -6.88 10.06 -19.45
C TYR A 198 -8.29 10.45 -18.97
N SER A 199 -8.71 11.69 -19.21
CA SER A 199 -9.97 12.29 -18.74
C SER A 199 -11.27 11.56 -19.12
N ASP A 200 -11.17 10.39 -19.74
CA ASP A 200 -12.28 9.68 -20.33
C ASP A 200 -12.86 8.68 -19.32
N TYR A 201 -14.16 8.79 -19.11
CA TYR A 201 -14.94 7.84 -18.34
C TYR A 201 -14.81 6.45 -18.97
N TYR A 202 -14.41 5.46 -18.18
CA TYR A 202 -14.39 4.04 -18.58
C TYR A 202 -15.44 3.26 -17.81
N SER A 203 -15.98 2.22 -18.46
CA SER A 203 -16.92 1.29 -17.84
C SER A 203 -16.31 -0.10 -17.79
N LEU A 204 -16.18 -0.66 -16.58
CA LEU A 204 -15.70 -2.03 -16.39
C LEU A 204 -16.87 -2.99 -16.65
N PRO A 205 -16.74 -3.97 -17.57
CA PRO A 205 -17.82 -4.92 -17.81
C PRO A 205 -17.99 -5.89 -16.65
N ILE A 206 -19.21 -6.30 -16.36
CA ILE A 206 -19.52 -7.29 -15.30
C ILE A 206 -18.86 -8.63 -15.66
N ALA A 207 -18.20 -9.24 -14.67
CA ALA A 207 -17.56 -10.53 -14.83
C ALA A 207 -18.59 -11.65 -14.96
N THR A 208 -18.44 -12.51 -15.96
CA THR A 208 -19.35 -13.65 -16.17
C THR A 208 -18.77 -14.98 -15.69
N ASN A 209 -17.44 -15.12 -15.56
CA ASN A 209 -16.76 -16.37 -15.20
C ASN A 209 -15.35 -16.12 -14.61
N VAL A 210 -15.23 -15.45 -13.45
CA VAL A 210 -13.93 -15.10 -12.88
C VAL A 210 -13.71 -15.71 -11.49
N ILE A 211 -12.55 -16.36 -11.35
CA ILE A 211 -12.08 -16.98 -10.09
C ILE A 211 -10.82 -16.23 -9.65
N SER A 212 -10.95 -14.95 -9.31
CA SER A 212 -9.82 -14.20 -8.75
C SER A 212 -9.53 -14.67 -7.33
N SER A 213 -8.25 -14.83 -7.01
CA SER A 213 -7.76 -15.13 -5.66
C SER A 213 -7.51 -13.90 -4.80
N ILE A 214 -7.76 -12.69 -5.33
CA ILE A 214 -7.41 -11.44 -4.63
C ILE A 214 -8.24 -11.30 -3.36
N GLU A 215 -7.53 -11.14 -2.25
CA GLU A 215 -8.07 -10.90 -0.92
C GLU A 215 -7.86 -9.45 -0.47
N HIS A 216 -6.88 -8.75 -1.07
CA HIS A 216 -6.50 -7.38 -0.72
C HIS A 216 -6.29 -6.54 -1.99
N LEU A 217 -7.09 -5.49 -2.17
CA LEU A 217 -7.00 -4.59 -3.31
C LEU A 217 -6.85 -3.15 -2.87
N VAL A 218 -5.82 -2.47 -3.38
CA VAL A 218 -5.55 -1.04 -3.16
C VAL A 218 -5.53 -0.31 -4.50
N ILE A 219 -6.49 0.58 -4.70
CA ILE A 219 -6.61 1.44 -5.88
C ILE A 219 -6.26 2.87 -5.44
N THR A 220 -5.14 3.39 -5.93
CA THR A 220 -4.63 4.72 -5.52
C THR A 220 -4.98 5.84 -6.47
N HIS A 221 -5.62 5.53 -7.60
CA HIS A 221 -6.06 6.49 -8.60
C HIS A 221 -7.56 6.76 -8.47
N ARG A 222 -8.09 7.68 -9.28
CA ARG A 222 -9.52 7.94 -9.37
C ARG A 222 -10.23 6.67 -9.80
N PHE A 223 -11.30 6.31 -9.11
CA PHE A 223 -12.13 5.16 -9.47
C PHE A 223 -13.60 5.59 -9.44
N TYR A 224 -14.33 5.31 -10.51
CA TYR A 224 -15.73 5.70 -10.60
C TYR A 224 -16.63 4.73 -9.83
N LEU A 225 -17.53 5.28 -9.01
CA LEU A 225 -18.49 4.49 -8.23
C LEU A 225 -19.37 3.59 -9.12
N THR A 226 -19.66 4.01 -10.35
CA THR A 226 -20.41 3.21 -11.34
C THR A 226 -19.74 1.89 -11.72
N ASN A 227 -18.43 1.78 -11.52
CA ASN A 227 -17.67 0.54 -11.78
C ASN A 227 -17.57 -0.36 -10.54
N PHE A 228 -18.13 0.04 -9.40
CA PHE A 228 -17.94 -0.67 -8.14
C PHE A 228 -18.53 -2.08 -8.16
N ASN A 229 -19.76 -2.24 -8.66
CA ASN A 229 -20.40 -3.55 -8.82
C ASN A 229 -19.63 -4.46 -9.76
N ALA A 230 -19.23 -3.93 -10.92
CA ALA A 230 -18.42 -4.66 -11.87
C ALA A 230 -17.11 -5.11 -11.23
N LEU A 231 -16.42 -4.25 -10.48
CA LEU A 231 -15.20 -4.61 -9.78
C LEU A 231 -15.41 -5.78 -8.82
N LEU A 232 -16.42 -5.71 -7.94
CA LEU A 232 -16.70 -6.77 -6.98
C LEU A 232 -17.01 -8.12 -7.65
N SER A 233 -17.64 -8.11 -8.83
CA SER A 233 -17.88 -9.33 -9.60
C SER A 233 -16.59 -10.06 -10.01
N TYR A 234 -15.45 -9.36 -10.13
CA TYR A 234 -14.16 -9.99 -10.41
C TYR A 234 -13.47 -10.55 -9.17
N ILE A 235 -13.76 -10.04 -7.96
CA ILE A 235 -12.99 -10.32 -6.73
C ILE A 235 -13.86 -10.90 -5.61
N PRO A 236 -14.49 -12.07 -5.81
CA PRO A 236 -15.46 -12.62 -4.85
C PRO A 236 -14.85 -12.97 -3.47
N LYS A 237 -13.53 -13.12 -3.37
CA LYS A 237 -12.79 -13.44 -2.13
C LYS A 237 -12.24 -12.20 -1.41
N ILE A 238 -12.61 -11.00 -1.84
CA ILE A 238 -12.08 -9.75 -1.30
C ILE A 238 -12.35 -9.63 0.20
N ARG A 239 -11.30 -9.34 0.97
CA ARG A 239 -11.35 -9.11 2.42
C ARG A 239 -11.04 -7.67 2.78
N ARG A 240 -10.11 -7.05 2.05
CA ARG A 240 -9.67 -5.68 2.27
C ARG A 240 -9.71 -4.88 0.98
N LEU A 241 -10.47 -3.80 0.99
CA LEU A 241 -10.63 -2.92 -0.15
C LEU A 241 -10.24 -1.49 0.22
N THR A 242 -9.34 -0.88 -0.55
CA THR A 242 -8.89 0.49 -0.33
C THR A 242 -8.98 1.30 -1.62
N PHE A 243 -9.68 2.43 -1.55
CA PHE A 243 -9.74 3.45 -2.59
C PHE A 243 -9.21 4.77 -2.04
N HIS A 244 -8.15 5.30 -2.65
CA HIS A 244 -7.65 6.63 -2.31
C HIS A 244 -8.47 7.76 -2.95
N TYR A 245 -9.31 7.43 -3.93
CA TYR A 245 -10.21 8.38 -4.59
C TYR A 245 -11.37 7.62 -5.25
N LEU A 246 -12.53 7.60 -4.60
CA LEU A 246 -13.77 7.05 -5.14
C LEU A 246 -14.70 8.21 -5.55
N ASP A 247 -15.08 8.23 -6.82
CA ASP A 247 -15.77 9.35 -7.44
C ASP A 247 -17.25 9.04 -7.73
N GLY A 248 -18.14 9.85 -7.17
CA GLY A 248 -19.59 9.76 -7.38
C GLY A 248 -20.17 10.67 -8.47
N SER A 249 -19.37 11.55 -9.09
CA SER A 249 -19.85 12.63 -9.97
C SER A 249 -20.60 12.15 -11.22
N HIS A 250 -20.25 10.98 -11.77
CA HIS A 250 -20.86 10.42 -12.98
C HIS A 250 -22.06 9.51 -12.70
N ASN A 251 -22.39 9.26 -11.44
CA ASN A 251 -23.46 8.34 -11.10
C ASN A 251 -24.80 9.09 -10.96
N LYS A 252 -25.54 9.23 -12.07
CA LYS A 252 -26.84 9.93 -12.11
C LYS A 252 -28.00 9.08 -11.57
N GLN A 253 -27.83 7.76 -11.44
CA GLN A 253 -28.87 6.84 -10.96
C GLN A 253 -28.42 6.18 -9.65
N LEU A 254 -29.39 5.77 -8.82
CA LEU A 254 -29.11 4.90 -7.68
C LEU A 254 -28.87 3.50 -8.24
N GLU A 255 -27.62 3.16 -8.52
CA GLU A 255 -27.28 1.80 -8.91
C GLU A 255 -27.65 0.83 -7.78
N LEU A 256 -28.42 -0.21 -8.12
CA LEU A 256 -28.67 -1.31 -7.20
C LEU A 256 -27.38 -2.11 -7.05
N PHE A 257 -26.78 -2.07 -5.87
CA PHE A 257 -25.65 -2.92 -5.52
C PHE A 257 -26.15 -4.36 -5.35
N SER A 258 -25.91 -5.19 -6.35
CA SER A 258 -26.39 -6.59 -6.38
C SER A 258 -25.38 -7.61 -5.86
N CYS A 259 -24.11 -7.21 -5.69
CA CYS A 259 -23.02 -8.12 -5.38
C CYS A 259 -22.75 -8.20 -3.87
N TYR A 260 -23.32 -9.19 -3.19
CA TYR A 260 -23.04 -9.42 -1.77
C TYR A 260 -21.63 -9.99 -1.54
N SER A 261 -20.78 -9.25 -0.81
CA SER A 261 -19.45 -9.74 -0.42
C SER A 261 -19.48 -10.39 0.96
N LYS A 262 -19.32 -11.72 0.99
CA LYS A 262 -19.32 -12.56 2.21
C LYS A 262 -18.01 -12.54 3.00
N HIS A 263 -17.02 -11.77 2.59
CA HIS A 263 -15.68 -11.82 3.18
C HIS A 263 -15.08 -10.43 3.45
N LEU A 264 -15.75 -9.36 3.01
CA LEU A 264 -15.25 -8.00 3.12
C LEU A 264 -15.32 -7.55 4.58
N THR A 265 -14.15 -7.45 5.22
CA THR A 265 -14.00 -7.12 6.65
C THR A 265 -13.36 -5.75 6.84
N TYR A 266 -12.66 -5.23 5.83
CA TYR A 266 -11.97 -3.96 5.87
C TYR A 266 -12.26 -3.14 4.61
N VAL A 267 -12.68 -1.90 4.81
CA VAL A 267 -12.94 -0.91 3.76
C VAL A 267 -12.29 0.41 4.15
N SER A 268 -11.53 1.00 3.24
CA SER A 268 -10.96 2.33 3.39
C SER A 268 -11.21 3.13 2.12
N ILE A 269 -12.00 4.20 2.21
CA ILE A 269 -12.47 4.94 1.04
C ILE A 269 -12.31 6.44 1.30
N ASN A 270 -11.60 7.12 0.41
CA ASN A 270 -11.67 8.57 0.28
C ASN A 270 -12.64 8.92 -0.84
N MET A 271 -13.81 9.42 -0.48
CA MET A 271 -14.94 9.69 -1.36
C MET A 271 -14.95 11.15 -1.80
N ARG A 272 -15.37 11.36 -3.04
CA ARG A 272 -15.67 12.67 -3.59
C ARG A 272 -17.00 12.62 -4.34
N ASP A 273 -17.85 13.63 -4.14
CA ASP A 273 -19.13 13.76 -4.82
C ASP A 273 -20.08 12.55 -4.61
N ILE A 274 -19.96 11.87 -3.47
CA ILE A 274 -20.85 10.78 -3.02
C ILE A 274 -21.65 11.27 -1.82
N ASN A 275 -22.94 11.54 -2.05
CA ASN A 275 -23.85 11.90 -0.96
C ASN A 275 -24.12 10.70 -0.04
N PHE A 276 -24.64 10.98 1.16
CA PHE A 276 -24.87 9.96 2.17
C PHE A 276 -25.91 8.95 1.73
N ASP A 277 -26.96 9.35 1.01
CA ASP A 277 -28.00 8.43 0.53
C ASP A 277 -27.41 7.31 -0.36
N LYS A 278 -26.54 7.68 -1.31
CA LYS A 278 -25.83 6.72 -2.16
C LYS A 278 -24.90 5.83 -1.35
N PHE A 279 -24.18 6.41 -0.39
CA PHE A 279 -23.27 5.67 0.47
C PHE A 279 -24.01 4.71 1.40
N GLU A 280 -25.16 5.10 1.93
CA GLU A 280 -26.03 4.28 2.77
C GLU A 280 -26.55 3.07 2.01
N LEU A 281 -26.96 3.25 0.75
CA LEU A 281 -27.33 2.12 -0.12
C LEU A 281 -26.16 1.17 -0.35
N MET A 282 -24.94 1.70 -0.52
CA MET A 282 -23.75 0.86 -0.65
C MET A 282 -23.49 0.05 0.62
N ILE A 283 -23.56 0.67 1.81
CA ILE A 283 -23.40 -0.03 3.09
C ILE A 283 -24.41 -1.16 3.24
N LYS A 284 -25.71 -0.86 3.05
CA LYS A 284 -26.82 -1.79 3.27
C LYS A 284 -26.67 -3.07 2.45
N ASN A 285 -26.10 -2.96 1.26
CA ASN A 285 -25.98 -4.08 0.34
C ASN A 285 -24.64 -4.84 0.46
N LEU A 286 -23.56 -4.18 0.91
CA LEU A 286 -22.21 -4.70 0.73
C LEU A 286 -21.44 -4.96 2.03
N PHE A 287 -21.74 -4.23 3.12
CA PHE A 287 -20.83 -4.12 4.27
C PHE A 287 -21.31 -4.87 5.52
N HIS A 288 -22.15 -5.89 5.36
CA HIS A 288 -22.74 -6.61 6.50
C HIS A 288 -21.71 -7.19 7.48
N GLN A 289 -20.58 -7.71 6.99
CA GLN A 289 -19.52 -8.31 7.81
C GLN A 289 -18.35 -7.37 8.08
N LEU A 290 -18.54 -6.07 7.84
CA LEU A 290 -17.47 -5.11 7.91
C LEU A 290 -17.05 -4.89 9.37
N GLN A 291 -15.76 -5.09 9.65
CA GLN A 291 -15.18 -4.90 10.98
C GLN A 291 -14.44 -3.57 11.10
N ILE A 292 -13.92 -3.06 9.98
CA ILE A 292 -13.12 -1.83 9.92
C ILE A 292 -13.60 -0.99 8.74
N LEU A 293 -14.04 0.22 9.06
CA LEU A 293 -14.49 1.22 8.08
C LEU A 293 -13.69 2.49 8.27
N HIS A 294 -12.89 2.85 7.27
CA HIS A 294 -12.21 4.13 7.19
C HIS A 294 -12.81 4.95 6.06
N ILE A 295 -13.23 6.17 6.37
CA ILE A 295 -13.88 7.05 5.42
C ILE A 295 -13.25 8.42 5.51
N THR A 296 -12.91 8.97 4.35
CA THR A 296 -12.69 10.41 4.18
C THR A 296 -13.70 10.92 3.15
N THR A 297 -14.37 12.03 3.42
CA THR A 297 -15.30 12.63 2.46
C THR A 297 -15.33 14.15 2.59
N ASN A 298 -15.95 14.80 1.62
CA ASN A 298 -16.19 16.24 1.56
C ASN A 298 -17.56 16.53 0.92
N TYR A 299 -17.99 17.79 1.02
CA TYR A 299 -19.21 18.37 0.42
C TYR A 299 -20.55 18.07 1.09
N ASP A 300 -20.89 16.80 1.36
CA ASP A 300 -22.23 16.48 1.86
C ASP A 300 -22.36 16.56 3.39
N ARG A 301 -23.05 17.60 3.87
CA ARG A 301 -23.26 17.85 5.31
C ARG A 301 -24.11 16.79 6.01
N THR A 302 -24.87 15.98 5.27
CA THR A 302 -25.68 14.90 5.88
C THR A 302 -24.83 13.84 6.56
N TYR A 303 -23.52 13.76 6.24
CA TYR A 303 -22.56 12.93 6.97
C TYR A 303 -22.35 13.35 8.44
N PHE A 304 -22.80 14.52 8.85
CA PHE A 304 -22.78 14.95 10.25
C PHE A 304 -23.96 14.45 11.09
N ASP A 305 -24.93 13.75 10.49
CA ASP A 305 -26.05 13.18 11.22
C ASP A 305 -25.63 11.93 12.01
N ALA A 306 -25.37 12.11 13.30
CA ALA A 306 -24.95 11.04 14.19
C ALA A 306 -26.03 9.97 14.37
N ASN A 307 -27.32 10.34 14.39
CA ASN A 307 -28.42 9.40 14.56
C ASN A 307 -28.54 8.48 13.34
N ARG A 308 -28.39 9.04 12.14
CA ARG A 308 -28.40 8.29 10.89
C ARG A 308 -27.22 7.30 10.82
N TRP A 309 -26.03 7.72 11.24
CA TRP A 309 -24.88 6.83 11.38
C TRP A 309 -25.13 5.71 12.40
N GLU A 310 -25.68 6.03 13.57
CA GLU A 310 -26.00 5.04 14.60
C GLU A 310 -26.97 3.98 14.05
N GLN A 311 -28.05 4.41 13.39
CA GLN A 311 -29.04 3.52 12.77
C GLN A 311 -28.43 2.61 11.69
N ILE A 312 -27.61 3.16 10.79
CA ILE A 312 -27.03 2.35 9.71
C ILE A 312 -25.97 1.38 10.23
N ILE A 313 -25.17 1.76 11.24
CA ILE A 313 -24.18 0.86 11.85
C ILE A 313 -24.91 -0.30 12.54
N LEU A 314 -25.93 -0.01 13.35
CA LEU A 314 -26.69 -1.04 14.06
C LEU A 314 -27.42 -2.00 13.11
N SER A 315 -27.99 -1.49 12.03
CA SER A 315 -28.79 -2.30 11.09
C SER A 315 -27.93 -3.05 10.06
N SER A 316 -26.84 -2.44 9.60
CA SER A 316 -26.14 -2.88 8.38
C SER A 316 -24.67 -3.24 8.59
N MET A 317 -24.05 -2.89 9.72
CA MET A 317 -22.66 -3.23 10.03
C MET A 317 -22.51 -3.67 11.50
N PRO A 318 -23.23 -4.72 11.94
CA PRO A 318 -23.26 -5.14 13.34
C PRO A 318 -21.88 -5.52 13.90
N ASP A 319 -20.98 -6.02 13.04
CA ASP A 319 -19.64 -6.46 13.41
C ASP A 319 -18.59 -5.33 13.43
N LEU A 320 -19.00 -4.07 13.21
CA LEU A 320 -18.07 -2.94 13.10
C LEU A 320 -17.36 -2.66 14.43
N ARG A 321 -16.03 -2.77 14.40
CA ARG A 321 -15.14 -2.57 15.57
C ARG A 321 -14.40 -1.24 15.50
N ILE A 322 -13.99 -0.85 14.31
CA ILE A 322 -13.23 0.38 14.06
C ILE A 322 -14.01 1.22 13.06
N PHE A 323 -14.38 2.41 13.51
CA PHE A 323 -14.98 3.44 12.70
C PHE A 323 -14.07 4.67 12.70
N ASP A 324 -13.34 4.84 11.60
CA ASP A 324 -12.42 5.95 11.36
C ASP A 324 -13.04 6.87 10.31
N PHE A 325 -13.58 8.01 10.74
CA PHE A 325 -14.30 8.92 9.88
C PHE A 325 -13.62 10.27 9.86
N GLN A 326 -13.45 10.83 8.68
CA GLN A 326 -12.89 12.14 8.45
C GLN A 326 -13.76 12.91 7.44
N TYR A 327 -14.16 14.12 7.81
CA TYR A 327 -14.89 15.03 6.95
C TYR A 327 -14.10 16.32 6.77
N ILE A 328 -13.87 16.73 5.52
CA ILE A 328 -13.15 17.95 5.17
C ILE A 328 -14.16 18.96 4.62
N ASN A 329 -14.23 20.14 5.25
CA ASN A 329 -15.09 21.23 4.82
C ASN A 329 -14.26 22.50 4.57
N PHE A 330 -14.47 23.14 3.42
CA PHE A 330 -13.96 24.49 3.19
C PHE A 330 -14.90 25.50 3.81
N ILE A 331 -14.35 26.52 4.46
CA ILE A 331 -15.12 27.44 5.27
C ILE A 331 -14.84 28.88 4.88
N ASP A 332 -15.90 29.66 4.77
CA ASP A 332 -15.80 31.12 4.66
C ASP A 332 -15.43 31.75 6.02
N ASN A 333 -14.94 32.99 6.00
CA ASN A 333 -14.40 33.71 7.17
C ASN A 333 -15.42 34.08 8.28
N ASN A 334 -16.55 33.37 8.38
CA ASN A 334 -17.59 33.66 9.35
C ASN A 334 -17.23 33.18 10.77
N ASN A 335 -17.63 33.95 11.79
CA ASN A 335 -17.34 33.65 13.20
C ASN A 335 -18.20 32.50 13.78
N ASN A 336 -19.29 32.11 13.12
CA ASN A 336 -20.24 31.12 13.65
C ASN A 336 -19.83 29.65 13.49
N ASN A 337 -18.69 29.38 12.85
CA ASN A 337 -18.28 28.02 12.52
C ASN A 337 -17.94 27.19 13.77
N GLN A 338 -17.36 27.79 14.81
CA GLN A 338 -16.98 27.04 16.01
C GLN A 338 -18.20 26.50 16.77
N LEU A 339 -19.27 27.30 16.92
CA LEU A 339 -20.51 26.87 17.57
C LEU A 339 -21.18 25.73 16.77
N MET A 340 -21.15 25.80 15.44
CA MET A 340 -21.66 24.75 14.57
C MET A 340 -20.90 23.43 14.75
N TYR A 341 -19.56 23.43 14.78
CA TYR A 341 -18.82 22.18 14.98
C TYR A 341 -18.92 21.63 16.40
N ASN A 342 -19.06 22.50 17.41
CA ASN A 342 -19.40 22.07 18.77
C ASN A 342 -20.75 21.35 18.81
N SER A 343 -21.77 21.88 18.13
CA SER A 343 -23.09 21.22 18.08
C SER A 343 -23.04 19.90 17.31
N ILE A 344 -22.22 19.79 16.25
CA ILE A 344 -21.98 18.52 15.54
C ILE A 344 -21.32 17.50 16.46
N VAL A 345 -20.21 17.84 17.13
CA VAL A 345 -19.52 16.91 18.04
C VAL A 345 -20.46 16.40 19.13
N ASN A 346 -21.30 17.28 19.69
CA ASN A 346 -22.26 16.91 20.74
C ASN A 346 -23.29 15.85 20.29
N GLN A 347 -23.58 15.74 18.99
CA GLN A 347 -24.45 14.68 18.47
C GLN A 347 -23.77 13.29 18.54
N PHE A 348 -22.44 13.23 18.48
CA PHE A 348 -21.66 11.99 18.59
C PHE A 348 -21.29 11.62 20.05
N CYS A 349 -22.08 12.08 21.02
CA CYS A 349 -21.88 11.83 22.45
C CYS A 349 -22.95 10.90 23.07
N SER A 350 -23.84 10.31 22.26
CA SER A 350 -24.82 9.31 22.75
C SER A 350 -24.12 8.10 23.41
N SER A 351 -24.88 7.34 24.21
CA SER A 351 -24.38 6.13 24.87
C SER A 351 -23.81 5.12 23.87
N PHE A 352 -24.37 5.04 22.66
CA PHE A 352 -23.88 4.21 21.57
C PHE A 352 -22.42 4.48 21.22
N TRP A 353 -22.04 5.76 21.03
CA TRP A 353 -20.68 6.17 20.67
C TRP A 353 -19.69 5.93 21.81
N PHE A 354 -20.09 6.31 23.04
CA PHE A 354 -19.25 6.16 24.22
C PHE A 354 -18.93 4.69 24.54
N GLN A 355 -19.94 3.82 24.49
CA GLN A 355 -19.76 2.38 24.72
C GLN A 355 -18.80 1.74 23.72
N ARG A 356 -18.81 2.20 22.47
CA ARG A 356 -17.89 1.72 21.41
C ARG A 356 -16.50 2.34 21.47
N LYS A 357 -16.32 3.36 22.32
CA LYS A 357 -15.10 4.18 22.44
C LYS A 357 -14.73 4.88 21.13
N TRP A 358 -15.74 5.31 20.39
CA TRP A 358 -15.57 6.11 19.18
C TRP A 358 -15.83 7.57 19.57
N PHE A 359 -14.78 8.37 19.51
CA PHE A 359 -14.81 9.77 19.90
C PHE A 359 -14.50 10.63 18.69
N PHE A 360 -15.00 11.86 18.68
CA PHE A 360 -14.84 12.76 17.55
C PHE A 360 -14.36 14.13 18.02
N GLY A 361 -13.63 14.80 17.13
CA GLY A 361 -13.17 16.15 17.32
C GLY A 361 -13.14 16.88 15.99
N TYR A 362 -12.76 18.16 16.06
CA TYR A 362 -12.50 18.94 14.87
C TYR A 362 -11.29 19.85 15.06
N GLN A 363 -10.67 20.23 13.96
CA GLN A 363 -9.55 21.16 13.94
C GLN A 363 -9.67 22.10 12.74
N PHE A 364 -9.48 23.39 12.99
CA PHE A 364 -9.38 24.41 11.94
C PHE A 364 -7.96 24.49 11.42
N TYR A 365 -7.83 24.65 10.11
CA TYR A 365 -6.59 24.88 9.41
C TYR A 365 -6.70 26.13 8.55
N MET A 366 -5.56 26.81 8.43
CA MET A 366 -5.37 27.94 7.54
C MET A 366 -4.21 27.59 6.61
N GLU A 367 -4.51 27.39 5.33
CA GLU A 367 -3.51 27.41 4.27
C GLU A 367 -3.59 28.76 3.55
N GLU A 368 -2.51 29.18 2.90
CA GLU A 368 -2.21 30.56 2.46
C GLU A 368 -3.40 31.37 1.88
N TYR A 369 -4.39 30.71 1.28
CA TYR A 369 -5.60 31.34 0.73
C TYR A 369 -6.92 30.64 1.08
N GLN A 370 -6.89 29.60 1.93
CA GLN A 370 -8.06 28.76 2.21
C GLN A 370 -8.12 28.35 3.68
N LYS A 371 -9.27 28.61 4.29
CA LYS A 371 -9.64 28.06 5.59
C LYS A 371 -10.43 26.78 5.39
N TYR A 372 -10.04 25.73 6.08
CA TYR A 372 -10.82 24.51 6.14
C TYR A 372 -10.85 23.96 7.56
N VAL A 373 -11.80 23.06 7.79
CA VAL A 373 -11.92 22.31 9.02
C VAL A 373 -11.95 20.84 8.69
N ILE A 374 -11.31 20.08 9.55
CA ILE A 374 -11.38 18.63 9.53
C ILE A 374 -12.17 18.23 10.77
N PHE A 375 -13.29 17.55 10.59
CA PHE A 375 -13.95 16.77 11.63
C PHE A 375 -13.44 15.33 11.52
N TYR A 376 -13.04 14.70 12.63
CA TYR A 376 -12.35 13.41 12.59
C TYR A 376 -12.59 12.55 13.83
N SER A 377 -12.48 11.23 13.64
CA SER A 377 -12.40 10.25 14.73
C SER A 377 -11.11 10.40 15.54
N ILE A 378 -11.21 10.51 16.86
CA ILE A 378 -10.07 10.59 17.79
C ILE A 378 -9.69 9.18 18.23
N ASN A 379 -8.43 8.80 17.98
CA ASN A 379 -7.86 7.51 18.39
C ASN A 379 -8.71 6.27 18.01
N PRO A 380 -9.12 6.11 16.74
CA PRO A 380 -10.01 5.01 16.32
C PRO A 380 -9.40 3.61 16.55
N TYR A 381 -8.08 3.52 16.76
CA TYR A 381 -7.34 2.28 17.00
C TYR A 381 -7.04 1.99 18.49
N ARG A 382 -7.56 2.79 19.44
CA ARG A 382 -7.40 2.50 20.89
C ARG A 382 -8.31 1.34 21.31
N ARG A 383 -7.90 0.11 21.03
CA ARG A 383 -8.33 -1.09 21.78
C ARG A 383 -7.13 -1.92 22.21
N LYS A 384 -7.27 -2.52 23.40
CA LYS A 384 -6.41 -3.59 23.92
C LYS A 384 -6.82 -4.90 23.28
#